data_AF-A0A1U7HEN6-F1
#
_entry.id   AF-A0A1U7HEN6-F1
#
_cell.length_a   1.000
_cell.length_b   1.000
_cell.length_c   1.000
_cell.angle_alpha   90.00
_cell.angle_beta   90.00
_cell.angle_gamma   90.00
#
_symmetry.space_group_name_H-M   'P 1'
#
loop_
_entity.id
_entity.type
_entity.pdbx_description
1 polymer ?
#
loop_
_entity_poly.entity_id
_entity_poly.type
_entity_poly.pdbx_seq_one_letter_code
_entity_poly.pdbx_strand_id
1 'polypeptide(L)'
;MVWRGSPKAKDKLFACLTYLVPLIEVIPFGIYLFAFFPPLLWLLIPLSPLLQFYYLGVGGFPIVALAIFIWLYAGIAQNPKLIHFLRYNAMQALLLSVFAALCRLVLSLFGISQQAFSGVIAGDSAWSGSLLGNTISILIFLFVAGSSFYSIFQCIRGLYPEVPIISEQAYAMVR
;
A
#
# COMPACT_ATOMS: atom_id res chain seq x y z
N MET A 1 -8.43 -25.26 -16.91
CA MET A 1 -7.05 -24.72 -16.90
C MET A 1 -6.36 -25.23 -15.63
N VAL A 2 -5.83 -26.46 -15.69
CA VAL A 2 -5.38 -27.23 -14.52
C VAL A 2 -3.91 -27.58 -14.73
N TRP A 3 -3.00 -26.62 -14.53
CA TRP A 3 -1.57 -26.91 -14.33
C TRP A 3 -0.76 -25.68 -13.91
N ARG A 4 -1.03 -25.14 -12.73
CA ARG A 4 -0.09 -24.27 -12.02
C ARG A 4 -0.04 -24.79 -10.60
N GLY A 5 1.10 -25.38 -10.21
CA GLY A 5 1.25 -26.06 -8.92
C GLY A 5 0.67 -25.22 -7.78
N SER A 6 -0.07 -25.86 -6.88
CA SER A 6 -0.66 -25.18 -5.73
C SER A 6 0.46 -24.42 -4.99
N PRO A 7 0.33 -23.10 -4.77
CA PRO A 7 1.40 -22.32 -4.18
C PRO A 7 1.76 -22.90 -2.81
N LYS A 8 3.06 -23.13 -2.57
CA LYS A 8 3.52 -23.66 -1.28
C LYS A 8 3.25 -22.61 -0.20
N ALA A 9 3.17 -23.04 1.06
CA ALA A 9 2.94 -22.11 2.19
C ALA A 9 3.94 -20.94 2.20
N LYS A 10 5.19 -21.19 1.80
CA LYS A 10 6.22 -20.14 1.66
C LYS A 10 5.85 -19.11 0.59
N ASP A 11 5.38 -19.54 -0.58
CA ASP A 11 5.04 -18.64 -1.69
C ASP A 11 3.81 -17.78 -1.35
N LYS A 12 2.86 -18.33 -0.59
CA LYS A 12 1.71 -17.59 -0.05
C LYS A 12 2.14 -16.52 0.93
N LEU A 13 3.08 -16.83 1.83
CA LEU A 13 3.62 -15.88 2.79
C LEU A 13 4.36 -14.73 2.08
N PHE A 14 5.22 -15.03 1.12
CA PHE A 14 5.91 -14.02 0.32
C PHE A 14 4.95 -13.14 -0.49
N ALA A 15 3.87 -13.70 -1.04
CA ALA A 15 2.83 -12.92 -1.71
C ALA A 15 2.06 -12.01 -0.74
N CYS A 16 1.83 -12.42 0.51
CA CYS A 16 1.22 -11.54 1.51
C CYS A 16 2.15 -10.38 1.88
N LEU A 17 3.46 -10.64 1.99
CA LEU A 17 4.49 -9.64 2.30
C LEU A 17 4.54 -8.51 1.26
N THR A 18 4.31 -8.80 -0.02
CA THR A 18 4.33 -7.76 -1.05
C THR A 18 3.24 -6.70 -0.84
N TYR A 19 2.08 -7.07 -0.27
CA TYR A 19 0.99 -6.13 0.01
C TYR A 19 1.18 -5.31 1.29
N LEU A 20 2.18 -5.62 2.12
CA LEU A 20 2.53 -4.76 3.26
C LEU A 20 3.09 -3.42 2.80
N VAL A 21 3.75 -3.37 1.63
CA VAL A 21 4.32 -2.14 1.08
C VAL A 21 3.24 -1.10 0.73
N PRO A 22 2.24 -1.38 -0.13
CA PRO A 22 1.18 -0.41 -0.41
C PRO A 22 0.35 -0.07 0.84
N LEU A 23 0.22 -1.01 1.79
CA LEU A 23 -0.44 -0.76 3.07
C LEU A 23 0.32 0.28 3.91
N ILE A 24 1.66 0.19 3.97
CA ILE A 24 2.51 1.16 4.65
C ILE A 24 2.44 2.54 3.99
N GLU A 25 2.45 2.56 2.66
CA GLU A 25 2.42 3.80 1.87
C GLU A 25 1.13 4.57 2.02
N VAL A 26 0.00 3.89 2.28
CA VAL A 26 -1.30 4.56 2.41
C VAL A 26 -1.61 5.05 3.83
N ILE A 27 -0.88 4.61 4.86
CA ILE A 27 -1.10 5.02 6.26
C ILE A 27 -1.22 6.54 6.47
N PRO A 28 -0.39 7.40 5.82
CA PRO A 28 -0.51 8.85 5.96
C PRO A 28 -1.88 9.41 5.56
N PHE A 29 -2.60 8.77 4.64
CA PHE A 29 -3.96 9.20 4.26
C PHE A 29 -5.01 8.83 5.31
N GLY A 30 -4.72 7.84 6.16
CA GLY A 30 -5.60 7.35 7.21
C GLY A 30 -5.63 8.18 8.49
N ILE A 31 -4.81 9.23 8.62
CA ILE A 31 -4.67 10.04 9.85
C ILE A 31 -6.04 10.53 10.37
N TYR A 32 -6.88 11.04 9.46
CA TYR A 32 -8.22 11.49 9.82
C TYR A 32 -9.12 10.33 10.29
N LEU A 33 -9.04 9.17 9.62
CA LEU A 33 -9.80 7.98 10.02
C LEU A 33 -9.37 7.48 11.40
N PHE A 34 -8.07 7.51 11.71
CA PHE A 34 -7.56 7.12 13.02
C PHE A 34 -8.02 8.07 14.13
N ALA A 35 -8.20 9.35 13.82
CA ALA A 35 -8.79 10.31 14.76
C ALA A 35 -10.28 10.04 15.01
N PHE A 36 -11.05 9.68 13.97
CA PHE A 36 -12.47 9.32 14.10
C PHE A 36 -12.69 7.94 14.75
N PHE A 37 -11.79 6.99 14.51
CA PHE A 37 -11.88 5.62 15.01
C PHE A 37 -10.54 5.15 15.59
N PRO A 38 -10.22 5.56 16.84
CA PRO A 38 -8.96 5.20 17.51
C PRO A 38 -8.64 3.70 17.60
N PRO A 39 -9.61 2.77 17.71
CA PRO A 39 -9.32 1.34 17.75
C PRO A 39 -8.53 0.82 16.53
N LEU A 40 -8.60 1.49 15.37
CA LEU A 40 -7.83 1.11 14.18
C LEU A 40 -6.31 1.22 14.39
N LEU A 41 -5.86 2.03 15.35
CA LEU A 41 -4.42 2.17 15.68
C LEU A 41 -3.81 0.87 16.20
N TRP A 42 -4.62 -0.03 16.76
CA TRP A 42 -4.16 -1.34 17.25
C TRP A 42 -3.61 -2.21 16.10
N LEU A 43 -4.15 -2.03 14.90
CA LEU A 43 -3.68 -2.70 13.68
C LEU A 43 -2.31 -2.19 13.21
N LEU A 44 -1.94 -0.97 13.58
CA LEU A 44 -0.65 -0.36 13.23
C LEU A 44 0.49 -0.80 14.16
N ILE A 45 0.17 -1.34 15.34
CA ILE A 45 1.18 -1.83 16.31
C ILE A 45 2.17 -2.82 15.66
N PRO A 46 1.73 -3.92 14.98
CA PRO A 46 2.66 -4.84 14.33
C PRO A 46 3.43 -4.21 13.15
N LEU A 47 2.90 -3.15 12.54
CA LEU A 47 3.54 -2.44 11.44
C LEU A 47 4.52 -1.36 11.92
N SER A 48 4.45 -0.95 13.19
CA SER A 48 5.27 0.12 13.76
C SER A 48 6.78 0.00 13.49
N PRO A 49 7.45 -1.17 13.65
CA PRO A 49 8.86 -1.26 13.33
C PRO A 49 9.10 -1.06 11.83
N LEU A 50 8.26 -1.65 10.96
CA LEU A 50 8.40 -1.51 9.51
C LEU A 50 8.22 -0.06 9.06
N LEU A 51 7.34 0.71 9.71
CA LEU A 51 7.12 2.12 9.39
C LEU A 51 8.38 2.95 9.62
N GLN A 52 9.07 2.74 10.75
CA GLN A 52 10.29 3.46 11.08
C GLN A 52 11.40 3.20 10.04
N PHE A 53 11.55 1.95 9.61
CA PHE A 53 12.51 1.61 8.56
C PHE A 53 12.10 2.16 7.20
N TYR A 54 10.82 2.05 6.84
CA TYR A 54 10.33 2.46 5.51
C TYR A 54 10.46 3.98 5.29
N TYR A 55 10.16 4.78 6.32
CA TYR A 55 10.30 6.24 6.26
C TYR A 55 11.71 6.76 6.55
N LEU A 56 12.68 5.85 6.76
CA LEU A 56 14.08 6.23 6.90
C LEU A 56 14.57 6.80 5.56
N GLY A 57 15.06 8.04 5.61
CA GLY A 57 15.52 8.78 4.43
C GLY A 57 16.72 9.66 4.77
N VAL A 58 17.53 9.96 3.76
CA VAL A 58 18.69 10.85 3.89
C VAL A 58 18.34 12.16 3.18
N GLY A 59 18.44 13.29 3.88
CA GLY A 59 18.19 14.62 3.31
C GLY A 59 16.75 14.86 2.83
N GLY A 60 15.76 14.19 3.43
CA GLY A 60 14.34 14.32 3.04
C GLY A 60 13.91 13.45 1.85
N PHE A 61 14.83 12.71 1.25
CA PHE A 61 14.52 11.76 0.18
C PHE A 61 14.15 10.38 0.74
N PRO A 62 13.02 9.77 0.33
CA PRO A 62 12.58 8.47 0.81
C PRO A 62 13.35 7.33 0.12
N ILE A 63 14.63 7.20 0.44
CA ILE A 63 15.56 6.25 -0.21
C ILE A 63 15.13 4.80 0.04
N VAL A 64 14.71 4.46 1.26
CA VAL A 64 14.30 3.09 1.59
C VAL A 64 13.03 2.70 0.84
N ALA A 65 12.03 3.57 0.79
CA ALA A 65 10.82 3.37 -0.01
C ALA A 65 11.14 3.08 -1.48
N LEU A 66 11.99 3.92 -2.09
CA LEU A 66 12.42 3.75 -3.48
C LEU A 66 13.19 2.43 -3.69
N ALA A 67 14.11 2.09 -2.77
CA ALA A 67 14.86 0.85 -2.83
C ALA A 67 13.95 -0.38 -2.75
N ILE A 68 12.96 -0.36 -1.85
CA ILE A 68 11.95 -1.42 -1.72
C ILE A 68 11.11 -1.54 -3.00
N PHE A 69 10.68 -0.40 -3.58
CA PHE A 69 9.93 -0.38 -4.83
C PHE A 69 10.72 -1.01 -5.98
N ILE A 70 11.98 -0.60 -6.17
CA ILE A 70 12.87 -1.14 -7.21
C ILE A 70 13.12 -2.63 -6.97
N TRP A 71 13.36 -3.02 -5.71
CA TRP A 71 13.60 -4.42 -5.35
C TRP A 71 12.37 -5.31 -5.61
N LEU A 72 11.16 -4.83 -5.28
CA LEU A 72 9.92 -5.54 -5.59
C LEU A 72 9.74 -5.70 -7.10
N TYR A 73 10.00 -4.66 -7.88
CA TYR A 73 9.85 -4.69 -9.33
C TYR A 73 10.89 -5.60 -10.01
N ALA A 74 12.18 -5.29 -9.84
CA ALA A 74 13.25 -5.99 -10.53
C ALA A 74 13.54 -7.37 -9.92
N GLY A 75 13.47 -7.49 -8.60
CA GLY A 75 13.82 -8.71 -7.87
C GLY A 75 12.72 -9.77 -7.88
N ILE A 76 11.45 -9.34 -7.77
CA ILE A 76 10.31 -10.26 -7.68
C ILE A 76 9.48 -10.24 -8.96
N ALA A 77 8.93 -9.09 -9.33
CA ALA A 77 7.90 -9.03 -10.35
C ALA A 77 8.40 -9.44 -11.75
N GLN A 78 9.59 -8.98 -12.12
CA GLN A 78 10.24 -9.28 -13.40
C GLN A 78 11.13 -10.54 -13.39
N ASN A 79 11.19 -11.27 -12.28
CA ASN A 79 12.10 -12.41 -12.17
C ASN A 79 11.46 -13.70 -12.69
N PRO A 80 11.89 -14.25 -13.85
CA PRO A 80 11.26 -15.43 -14.46
C PRO A 80 11.51 -16.72 -13.67
N LYS A 81 12.46 -16.72 -12.74
CA LYS A 81 12.74 -17.88 -11.87
C LYS A 81 11.67 -18.08 -10.79
N LEU A 82 10.87 -17.05 -10.51
CA LEU A 82 9.80 -17.11 -9.52
C LEU A 82 8.49 -17.59 -10.15
N ILE A 83 7.66 -18.22 -9.32
CA ILE A 83 6.34 -18.68 -9.78
C ILE A 83 5.47 -17.49 -10.21
N HIS A 84 4.64 -17.71 -11.22
CA HIS A 84 3.73 -16.67 -11.74
C HIS A 84 2.83 -16.08 -10.65
N PHE A 85 2.39 -16.88 -9.67
CA PHE A 85 1.57 -16.39 -8.55
C PHE A 85 2.27 -15.25 -7.80
N LEU A 86 3.55 -15.40 -7.47
CA LEU A 86 4.29 -14.38 -6.72
C LEU A 86 4.54 -13.13 -7.58
N ARG A 87 4.87 -13.31 -8.87
CA ARG A 87 5.07 -12.22 -9.83
C ARG A 87 3.81 -11.37 -10.02
N TYR A 88 2.65 -12.02 -10.16
CA TYR A 88 1.36 -11.35 -10.29
C TYR A 88 1.01 -10.51 -9.06
N ASN A 89 1.11 -11.10 -7.86
CA ASN A 89 0.82 -10.39 -6.61
C ASN A 89 1.79 -9.21 -6.39
N ALA A 90 3.07 -9.38 -6.74
CA ALA A 90 4.06 -8.30 -6.69
C ALA A 90 3.72 -7.15 -7.66
N MET A 91 3.31 -7.44 -8.90
CA MET A 91 2.88 -6.40 -9.84
C MET A 91 1.63 -5.67 -9.36
N GLN A 92 0.65 -6.39 -8.80
CA GLN A 92 -0.55 -5.78 -8.26
C GLN A 92 -0.25 -4.87 -7.07
N ALA A 93 0.65 -5.29 -6.16
CA ALA A 93 1.10 -4.47 -5.04
C ALA A 93 1.86 -3.21 -5.50
N LEU A 94 2.70 -3.33 -6.55
CA LEU A 94 3.39 -2.20 -7.15
C LEU A 94 2.42 -1.20 -7.80
N LEU A 95 1.38 -1.68 -8.49
CA LEU A 95 0.35 -0.80 -9.06
C LEU A 95 -0.39 -0.02 -7.97
N LEU A 96 -0.73 -0.67 -6.84
CA LEU A 96 -1.30 0.01 -5.67
C LEU A 96 -0.35 1.05 -5.08
N SER A 97 0.96 0.74 -5.04
CA SER A 97 1.99 1.64 -4.54
C SER A 97 2.11 2.89 -5.43
N VAL A 98 2.16 2.69 -6.76
CA VAL A 98 2.15 3.79 -7.74
C VAL A 98 0.87 4.63 -7.62
N PHE A 99 -0.29 4.00 -7.48
CA PHE A 99 -1.55 4.72 -7.28
C PHE A 99 -1.52 5.60 -6.03
N ALA A 100 -1.08 5.05 -4.88
CA ALA A 100 -0.95 5.80 -3.63
C ALA A 100 0.04 6.98 -3.77
N ALA A 101 1.19 6.76 -4.43
CA ALA A 101 2.18 7.79 -4.69
C ALA A 101 1.62 8.91 -5.59
N LEU A 102 0.87 8.58 -6.64
CA LEU A 102 0.20 9.55 -7.51
C LEU A 102 -0.85 10.35 -6.75
N CYS A 103 -1.70 9.69 -5.97
CA CYS A 103 -2.66 10.36 -5.09
C CYS A 103 -1.97 11.34 -4.15
N ARG A 104 -0.83 10.95 -3.56
CA ARG A 104 -0.03 11.81 -2.67
C ARG A 104 0.47 13.05 -3.41
N LEU A 105 1.02 12.86 -4.60
CA LEU A 105 1.54 13.92 -5.44
C LEU A 105 0.42 14.91 -5.79
N VAL A 106 -0.70 14.41 -6.30
CA VAL A 106 -1.87 15.24 -6.65
C VAL A 106 -2.36 16.04 -5.46
N LEU A 107 -2.57 15.41 -4.30
CA LEU A 107 -3.01 16.10 -3.08
C LEU A 107 -1.98 17.10 -2.54
N SER A 108 -0.69 16.85 -2.77
CA SER A 108 0.37 17.79 -2.42
C SER A 108 0.37 19.04 -3.31
N LEU A 109 0.08 18.89 -4.61
CA LEU A 109 -0.04 20.02 -5.54
C LEU A 109 -1.23 20.93 -5.20
N PHE A 110 -2.34 20.34 -4.73
CA PHE A 110 -3.51 21.08 -4.26
C PHE A 110 -3.34 21.67 -2.85
N GLY A 111 -2.19 21.51 -2.19
CA GLY A 111 -1.93 22.06 -0.86
C GLY A 111 -2.65 21.34 0.29
N ILE A 112 -3.39 20.27 0.01
CA ILE A 112 -4.22 19.53 0.98
C ILE A 112 -3.35 18.66 1.91
N SER A 113 -2.13 18.32 1.49
CA SER A 113 -1.28 17.36 2.20
C SER A 113 -0.51 17.90 3.42
N GLN A 114 -0.21 19.21 3.51
CA GLN A 114 0.69 19.73 4.55
C GLN A 114 -0.01 20.17 5.84
N GLN A 115 -1.31 20.47 5.79
CA GLN A 115 -2.08 20.85 6.96
C GLN A 115 -2.43 19.65 7.86
N ALA A 116 -2.35 18.42 7.33
CA ALA A 116 -2.64 17.19 8.06
C ALA A 116 -1.63 16.86 9.17
N PHE A 117 -0.34 17.22 8.98
CA PHE A 117 0.70 16.97 9.97
C PHE A 117 0.94 18.19 10.88
N SER A 118 0.80 19.42 10.34
CA SER A 118 0.98 20.65 11.12
C SER A 118 -0.21 20.97 12.04
N GLY A 119 -1.45 20.63 11.64
CA GLY A 119 -2.65 20.91 12.44
C GLY A 119 -2.76 20.05 13.72
N VAL A 120 -2.31 18.80 13.64
CA VAL A 120 -2.30 17.87 14.80
C VAL A 120 -1.32 18.32 15.89
N ILE A 121 -0.21 18.98 15.52
CA ILE A 121 0.77 19.52 16.47
C ILE A 121 0.32 20.87 17.03
N ALA A 122 -0.43 21.66 16.26
CA ALA A 122 -0.88 23.00 16.64
C ALA A 122 -2.13 23.04 17.54
N GLY A 123 -2.74 21.90 17.87
CA GLY A 123 -3.94 21.85 18.71
C GLY A 123 -5.21 22.38 18.02
N ASP A 124 -5.11 22.81 16.77
CA ASP A 124 -6.27 23.13 15.95
C ASP A 124 -6.93 21.82 15.53
N SER A 125 -8.14 21.63 16.05
CA SER A 125 -9.00 20.48 15.84
C SER A 125 -8.89 19.93 14.42
N ALA A 126 -8.88 18.60 14.28
CA ALA A 126 -8.84 17.82 13.03
C ALA A 126 -9.95 18.17 11.99
N TRP A 127 -10.73 19.21 12.27
CA TRP A 127 -11.82 19.81 11.52
C TRP A 127 -11.43 21.08 10.76
N SER A 128 -10.20 21.62 10.91
CA SER A 128 -9.78 22.85 10.23
C SER A 128 -9.35 22.66 8.75
N GLY A 129 -9.20 21.42 8.31
CA GLY A 129 -8.99 21.10 6.89
C GLY A 129 -10.29 21.20 6.08
N SER A 130 -10.17 21.46 4.77
CA SER A 130 -11.30 21.35 3.83
C SER A 130 -11.96 19.98 3.98
N LEU A 131 -13.26 19.94 4.35
CA LEU A 131 -14.07 18.72 4.50
C LEU A 131 -13.93 17.76 3.30
N LEU A 132 -13.76 18.32 2.09
CA LEU A 132 -13.52 17.55 0.87
C LEU A 132 -12.15 16.86 0.89
N GLY A 133 -11.10 17.53 1.33
CA GLY A 133 -9.74 16.96 1.42
C GLY A 133 -9.64 15.81 2.42
N ASN A 134 -10.32 15.93 3.56
CA ASN A 134 -10.40 14.87 4.57
C ASN A 134 -11.14 13.65 4.03
N THR A 135 -12.28 13.87 3.37
CA THR A 135 -13.10 12.81 2.78
C THR A 135 -12.33 12.05 1.69
N ILE A 136 -11.66 12.76 0.78
CA ILE A 136 -10.86 12.15 -0.30
C ILE A 136 -9.72 11.31 0.28
N SER A 137 -9.03 11.81 1.29
CA SER A 137 -7.93 11.09 1.95
C SER A 137 -8.42 9.79 2.60
N ILE A 138 -9.55 9.83 3.30
CA ILE A 138 -10.16 8.65 3.91
C ILE A 138 -10.59 7.63 2.83
N LEU A 139 -11.15 8.09 1.70
CA LEU A 139 -11.54 7.22 0.59
C LEU A 139 -10.34 6.51 -0.04
N ILE A 140 -9.24 7.24 -0.28
CA ILE A 140 -7.99 6.66 -0.80
C ILE A 140 -7.45 5.62 0.18
N PHE A 141 -7.45 5.94 1.48
CA PHE A 141 -7.04 4.99 2.52
C PHE A 141 -7.88 3.72 2.48
N LEU A 142 -9.21 3.84 2.51
CA LEU A 142 -10.11 2.68 2.49
C LEU A 142 -9.96 1.84 1.22
N PHE A 143 -9.74 2.49 0.07
CA PHE A 143 -9.55 1.80 -1.20
C PHE A 143 -8.26 0.97 -1.21
N VAL A 144 -7.10 1.58 -0.91
CA VAL A 144 -5.81 0.89 -0.96
C VAL A 144 -5.65 -0.09 0.21
N ALA A 145 -6.05 0.29 1.42
CA ALA A 145 -5.99 -0.62 2.57
C ALA A 145 -6.97 -1.79 2.39
N GLY A 146 -8.22 -1.52 1.97
CA GLY A 146 -9.22 -2.55 1.73
C GLY A 146 -8.80 -3.53 0.63
N SER A 147 -8.28 -3.04 -0.50
CA SER A 147 -7.75 -3.89 -1.57
C SER A 147 -6.52 -4.70 -1.13
N SER A 148 -5.64 -4.12 -0.31
CA SER A 148 -4.48 -4.83 0.25
C SER A 148 -4.90 -5.94 1.22
N PHE A 149 -5.84 -5.68 2.15
CA PHE A 149 -6.38 -6.70 3.06
C PHE A 149 -7.11 -7.82 2.31
N TYR A 150 -7.93 -7.47 1.33
CA TYR A 150 -8.61 -8.44 0.47
C TYR A 150 -7.62 -9.33 -0.29
N SER A 151 -6.51 -8.75 -0.77
CA SER A 151 -5.47 -9.48 -1.48
C SER A 151 -4.70 -10.41 -0.54
N ILE A 152 -4.30 -9.94 0.65
CA ILE A 152 -3.66 -10.76 1.69
C ILE A 152 -4.53 -11.97 2.04
N PHE A 153 -5.83 -11.75 2.29
CA PHE A 153 -6.74 -12.84 2.68
C PHE A 153 -6.90 -13.90 1.57
N GLN A 154 -6.92 -13.49 0.31
CA GLN A 154 -6.95 -14.41 -0.83
C GLN A 154 -5.63 -15.13 -1.05
N CYS A 155 -4.48 -14.45 -0.83
CA CYS A 155 -3.17 -15.09 -0.89
C CYS A 155 -3.04 -16.19 0.15
N ILE A 156 -3.56 -16.00 1.36
CA ILE A 156 -3.60 -17.04 2.41
C ILE A 156 -4.43 -18.24 1.94
N ARG A 157 -5.58 -18.00 1.31
CA ARG A 157 -6.42 -19.04 0.70
C ARG A 157 -5.77 -19.71 -0.53
N GLY A 158 -4.70 -19.12 -1.08
CA GLY A 158 -4.02 -19.61 -2.28
C GLY A 158 -4.80 -19.33 -3.57
N LEU A 159 -5.76 -18.41 -3.51
CA LEU A 159 -6.50 -17.92 -4.67
C LEU A 159 -5.78 -16.69 -5.24
N TYR A 160 -5.93 -16.47 -6.54
CA TYR A 160 -5.42 -15.26 -7.18
C TYR A 160 -6.32 -14.09 -6.77
N PRO A 161 -5.77 -13.03 -6.14
CA PRO A 161 -6.58 -11.87 -5.79
C PRO A 161 -6.94 -11.07 -7.05
N GLU A 162 -8.23 -10.98 -7.32
CA GLU A 162 -8.78 -10.19 -8.42
C GLU A 162 -9.35 -8.89 -7.85
N VAL A 163 -8.52 -7.85 -7.77
CA VAL A 163 -9.01 -6.49 -7.47
C VAL A 163 -9.43 -5.84 -8.79
N PRO A 164 -10.70 -5.41 -8.96
CA PRO A 164 -11.17 -4.82 -10.20
C PRO A 164 -10.29 -3.62 -10.63
N ILE A 165 -10.07 -3.46 -11.93
CA ILE A 165 -9.18 -2.46 -12.60
C ILE A 165 -7.68 -2.76 -12.47
N ILE A 166 -7.21 -3.27 -11.33
CA ILE A 166 -5.77 -3.50 -11.09
C ILE A 166 -5.33 -4.90 -11.56
N SER A 167 -6.20 -5.91 -11.41
CA SER A 167 -5.92 -7.28 -11.82
C SER A 167 -5.65 -7.40 -13.33
N GLU A 168 -6.47 -6.75 -14.15
CA GLU A 168 -6.33 -6.75 -15.61
C GLU A 168 -5.02 -6.10 -16.08
N GLN A 169 -4.61 -5.00 -15.45
CA GLN A 169 -3.34 -4.34 -15.75
C GLN A 169 -2.14 -5.17 -15.28
N ALA A 170 -2.24 -5.82 -14.12
CA ALA A 170 -1.22 -6.75 -13.64
C ALA A 170 -1.04 -7.94 -14.59
N TYR A 171 -2.13 -8.51 -15.12
CA TYR A 171 -2.05 -9.58 -16.13
C TYR A 171 -1.41 -9.11 -17.44
N ALA A 172 -1.68 -7.87 -17.88
CA ALA A 172 -1.09 -7.32 -19.10
C ALA A 172 0.43 -7.11 -18.99
N MET A 173 0.94 -6.82 -17.79
CA MET A 173 2.36 -6.53 -17.55
C MET A 173 3.21 -7.75 -17.18
N VAL A 174 2.61 -8.89 -16.78
CA VAL A 174 3.32 -10.14 -16.41
C VAL A 174 3.46 -11.09 -17.59
N ARG A 175 3.49 -10.57 -18.82
CA ARG A 175 3.59 -11.40 -20.03
C ARG A 175 4.92 -12.18 -20.11
#